data_AF-A0A7C9KNM1-F1
#
_entry.id   AF-A0A7C9KNM1-F1
#
_cell.length_a   1.000
_cell.length_b   1.000
_cell.length_c   1.000
_cell.angle_alpha   90.00
_cell.angle_beta   90.00
_cell.angle_gamma   90.00
#
_symmetry.space_group_name_H-M   'P 1'
#
loop_
_entity.id
_entity.type
_entity.pdbx_description
1 polymer ?
#
loop_
_entity_poly.entity_id
_entity_poly.type
_entity_poly.pdbx_seq_one_letter_code
_entity_poly.pdbx_strand_id
1 'polypeptide(L)'
;MIAELPPGLILIVGALLIPLLRPHLRPYLMLALPVAALVQLLTLPAGLHAQVDILGHSLVFLRIDGLSFVFGLIFLIAAVLNVIYGWHEDDPVQQVSGLVYAGAAVGAVFVGDLVSLFVFWELTAIASVFLIWASRTERAYRAGMRYLLVQIGSGVILLAGVILHYRATGSIAFDRLELTGLPTALILFAFGIKCAFPLLHNWLQDAYPEATVVGTVILSAFTTKLAAYALARSFAGTDMLIWIGAIMAVFPIVYAVIENDLRRVMAYILNNQLGFMVVGVGIGTPLALNGVAALAFCGILYKALLFMCLGAVLFRAGSARASDLGGLWKSMPWTTGFCIVGGASISAVPLFAGFIAKSMVLAAVAEGGHWIVWLVLLAASAGVFHQTGLRIPYAAFFARNPEIRCREAPLNMLAAMGITSLLCIAIGVYPAMLYAVLPYQVDFAVYTASHVVTQLQLLAFAALAFSILLRHRVYPQDVPSINLDSDWIYRRLLPAFVDVYRDGLRMMRFRAIARAQVRLNRFIAAVYRHHGPQGVLARTWPVGSTVLWVAVLLCVTLVFYYIE
;
A
#
# COMPACT_ATOMS: atom_id res chain seq x y z
N MET A 1 -22.29 -25.73 -1.06
CA MET A 1 -21.48 -25.11 -2.14
C MET A 1 -20.83 -23.78 -1.73
N ILE A 2 -21.45 -22.89 -0.94
CA ILE A 2 -20.75 -21.67 -0.46
C ILE A 2 -19.67 -22.00 0.58
N ALA A 3 -19.86 -23.04 1.40
CA ALA A 3 -18.96 -23.39 2.50
C ALA A 3 -17.50 -23.66 2.11
N GLU A 4 -17.19 -23.95 0.85
CA GLU A 4 -15.81 -24.21 0.40
C GLU A 4 -15.18 -23.02 -0.36
N LEU A 5 -15.92 -21.94 -0.60
CA LEU A 5 -15.40 -20.78 -1.31
C LEU A 5 -14.59 -19.88 -0.36
N PRO A 6 -13.37 -19.45 -0.73
CA PRO A 6 -12.64 -18.42 0.00
C PRO A 6 -13.51 -17.16 0.21
N PRO A 7 -13.60 -16.61 1.44
CA PRO A 7 -14.47 -15.46 1.73
C PRO A 7 -14.18 -14.24 0.84
N GLY A 8 -12.92 -14.03 0.45
CA GLY A 8 -12.52 -12.96 -0.47
C GLY A 8 -13.15 -13.07 -1.87
N LEU A 9 -13.36 -14.29 -2.37
CA LEU A 9 -13.99 -14.52 -3.68
C LEU A 9 -15.48 -14.15 -3.68
N ILE A 10 -16.18 -14.25 -2.55
CA ILE A 10 -17.57 -13.79 -2.43
C ILE A 10 -17.66 -12.30 -2.78
N LEU A 11 -16.73 -11.50 -2.24
CA LEU A 11 -16.68 -10.06 -2.49
C LEU A 11 -16.30 -9.77 -3.95
N ILE A 12 -15.27 -10.46 -4.49
CA ILE A 12 -14.79 -10.23 -5.86
C ILE A 12 -15.86 -10.59 -6.89
N VAL A 13 -16.42 -11.80 -6.81
CA VAL A 13 -17.43 -12.29 -7.77
C VAL A 13 -18.71 -11.48 -7.61
N GLY A 14 -19.13 -11.19 -6.37
CA GLY A 14 -20.31 -10.36 -6.11
C GLY A 14 -20.15 -8.93 -6.62
N ALA A 15 -18.94 -8.36 -6.59
CA ALA A 15 -18.68 -7.04 -7.13
C ALA A 15 -18.92 -6.95 -8.65
N LEU A 16 -18.63 -8.01 -9.40
CA LEU A 16 -18.84 -8.03 -10.86
C LEU A 16 -20.33 -7.97 -11.24
N LEU A 17 -21.23 -8.29 -10.32
CA LEU A 17 -22.69 -8.20 -10.52
C LEU A 17 -23.23 -6.79 -10.29
N ILE A 18 -22.49 -5.90 -9.61
CA ILE A 18 -22.96 -4.55 -9.26
C ILE A 18 -23.33 -3.71 -10.48
N PRO A 19 -22.55 -3.67 -11.58
CA PRO A 19 -22.89 -2.87 -12.75
C PRO A 19 -24.21 -3.30 -13.42
N LEU A 20 -24.59 -4.58 -13.24
CA LEU A 20 -25.82 -5.15 -13.82
C LEU A 20 -27.08 -4.79 -13.00
N LEU A 21 -26.91 -4.29 -11.77
CA LEU A 21 -28.01 -3.93 -10.89
C LEU A 21 -28.44 -2.47 -11.03
N ARG A 22 -29.72 -2.24 -10.74
CA ARG A 22 -30.30 -0.89 -10.63
C ARG A 22 -29.65 -0.14 -9.46
N PRO A 23 -29.38 1.18 -9.57
CA PRO A 23 -28.67 1.97 -8.55
C PRO A 23 -29.18 1.79 -7.12
N HIS A 24 -30.50 1.76 -6.91
CA HIS A 24 -31.10 1.60 -5.59
C HIS A 24 -30.87 0.21 -4.96
N LEU A 25 -30.55 -0.83 -5.74
CA LEU A 25 -30.27 -2.18 -5.23
C LEU A 25 -28.78 -2.39 -4.92
N ARG A 26 -27.89 -1.56 -5.48
CA ARG A 26 -26.43 -1.74 -5.34
C ARG A 26 -25.96 -1.70 -3.89
N PRO A 27 -26.35 -0.73 -3.04
CA PRO A 27 -25.87 -0.67 -1.66
C PRO A 27 -26.27 -1.90 -0.83
N TYR A 28 -27.44 -2.47 -1.08
CA TYR A 28 -27.91 -3.67 -0.39
C TYR A 28 -27.07 -4.89 -0.73
N LEU A 29 -26.78 -5.13 -2.02
CA LEU A 29 -25.88 -6.22 -2.41
C LEU A 29 -24.47 -5.96 -1.86
N MET A 30 -23.97 -4.74 -1.98
CA MET A 30 -22.66 -4.35 -1.47
C MET A 30 -22.51 -4.61 0.03
N LEU A 31 -23.58 -4.45 0.80
CA LEU A 31 -23.58 -4.73 2.24
C LEU A 31 -23.72 -6.24 2.51
N ALA A 32 -24.58 -6.93 1.76
CA ALA A 32 -24.83 -8.36 1.93
C ALA A 32 -23.57 -9.21 1.68
N LEU A 33 -22.72 -8.83 0.72
CA LEU A 33 -21.50 -9.59 0.38
C LEU A 33 -20.48 -9.70 1.53
N PRO A 34 -19.97 -8.60 2.13
CA PRO A 34 -19.04 -8.69 3.25
C PRO A 34 -19.71 -9.25 4.51
N VAL A 35 -21.02 -9.05 4.71
CA VAL A 35 -21.75 -9.68 5.83
C VAL A 35 -21.82 -11.20 5.64
N ALA A 36 -22.12 -11.69 4.43
CA ALA A 36 -22.13 -13.11 4.12
C ALA A 36 -20.74 -13.74 4.30
N ALA A 37 -19.70 -13.07 3.83
CA ALA A 37 -18.31 -13.51 4.03
C ALA A 37 -17.90 -13.50 5.51
N LEU A 38 -18.38 -12.54 6.30
CA LEU A 38 -18.16 -12.50 7.75
C LEU A 38 -18.82 -13.66 8.47
N VAL A 39 -20.11 -13.92 8.17
CA VAL A 39 -20.83 -15.08 8.73
C VAL A 39 -20.13 -16.37 8.34
N GLN A 40 -19.72 -16.49 7.07
CA GLN A 40 -18.97 -17.65 6.61
C GLN A 40 -17.68 -17.85 7.41
N LEU A 41 -16.85 -16.81 7.56
CA LEU A 41 -15.59 -16.88 8.32
C LEU A 41 -15.81 -17.35 9.76
N LEU A 42 -16.87 -16.89 10.43
CA LEU A 42 -17.19 -17.27 11.81
C LEU A 42 -17.66 -18.74 11.93
N THR A 43 -18.13 -19.34 10.84
CA THR A 43 -18.61 -20.73 10.81
C THR A 43 -17.55 -21.73 10.33
N LEU A 44 -16.49 -21.26 9.69
CA LEU A 44 -15.47 -22.13 9.12
C LEU A 44 -14.51 -22.63 10.21
N PRO A 45 -14.24 -23.95 10.28
CA PRO A 45 -13.27 -24.48 11.22
C PRO A 45 -11.84 -24.09 10.80
N ALA A 46 -10.96 -23.97 11.79
CA ALA A 46 -9.52 -23.79 11.54
C ALA A 46 -8.96 -24.96 10.73
N GLY A 47 -8.01 -24.67 9.83
CA GLY A 47 -7.40 -25.66 8.95
C GLY A 47 -7.22 -25.20 7.51
N LEU A 48 -6.88 -26.16 6.64
CA LEU A 48 -6.70 -25.96 5.21
C LEU A 48 -7.94 -26.45 4.47
N HIS A 49 -8.47 -25.60 3.62
CA HIS A 49 -9.67 -25.80 2.80
C HIS A 49 -9.37 -25.32 1.37
N ALA A 50 -10.23 -25.69 0.42
CA ALA A 50 -10.15 -25.26 -0.98
C ALA A 50 -8.75 -25.48 -1.60
N GLN A 51 -8.29 -26.72 -1.60
CA GLN A 51 -7.01 -27.12 -2.18
C GLN A 51 -7.19 -27.54 -3.64
N VAL A 52 -6.29 -27.11 -4.52
CA VAL A 52 -6.29 -27.47 -5.93
C VAL A 52 -4.88 -27.88 -6.34
N ASP A 53 -4.73 -29.10 -6.83
CA ASP A 53 -3.45 -29.61 -7.31
C ASP A 53 -3.21 -29.18 -8.76
N ILE A 54 -2.15 -28.39 -8.98
CA ILE A 54 -1.75 -27.89 -10.30
C ILE A 54 -0.26 -28.16 -10.48
N LEU A 55 0.12 -28.81 -11.59
CA LEU A 55 1.52 -29.09 -11.95
C LEU A 55 2.31 -29.82 -10.85
N GLY A 56 1.65 -30.68 -10.07
CA GLY A 56 2.26 -31.42 -8.96
C GLY A 56 2.41 -30.63 -7.66
N HIS A 57 1.82 -29.43 -7.58
CA HIS A 57 1.79 -28.59 -6.37
C HIS A 57 0.37 -28.35 -5.90
N SER A 58 0.15 -28.46 -4.59
CA SER A 58 -1.15 -28.13 -3.98
C SER A 58 -1.23 -26.63 -3.71
N LEU A 59 -2.10 -25.93 -4.45
CA LEU A 59 -2.45 -24.54 -4.18
C LEU A 59 -3.53 -24.49 -3.11
N VAL A 60 -3.27 -23.72 -2.04
CA VAL A 60 -4.17 -23.64 -0.90
C VAL A 60 -4.84 -22.27 -0.90
N PHE A 61 -6.12 -22.22 -1.25
CA PHE A 61 -6.86 -20.96 -1.34
C PHE A 61 -7.49 -20.51 -0.02
N LEU A 62 -7.59 -21.39 0.97
CA LEU A 62 -8.23 -21.09 2.25
C LEU A 62 -7.53 -21.79 3.43
N ARG A 63 -6.70 -21.06 4.17
CA ARG A 63 -6.00 -21.45 5.38
C ARG A 63 -6.45 -20.56 6.54
N ILE A 64 -7.16 -21.16 7.48
CA ILE A 64 -7.64 -20.48 8.69
C ILE A 64 -6.79 -20.91 9.87
N ASP A 65 -6.00 -19.98 10.40
CA ASP A 65 -5.29 -20.07 11.67
C ASP A 65 -5.48 -18.78 12.46
N GLY A 66 -4.95 -18.71 13.68
CA GLY A 66 -5.15 -17.56 14.56
C GLY A 66 -4.72 -16.23 13.93
N LEU A 67 -3.65 -16.21 13.13
CA LEU A 67 -3.17 -14.97 12.52
C LEU A 67 -4.06 -14.57 11.34
N SER A 68 -4.37 -15.51 10.44
CA SER A 68 -5.24 -15.22 9.29
C SER A 68 -6.67 -14.86 9.72
N PHE A 69 -7.16 -15.46 10.80
CA PHE A 69 -8.48 -15.17 11.36
C PHE A 69 -8.62 -13.71 11.82
N VAL A 70 -7.68 -13.18 12.61
CA VAL A 70 -7.76 -11.78 13.09
C VAL A 70 -7.75 -10.78 11.94
N PHE A 71 -6.84 -10.95 10.99
CA PHE A 71 -6.71 -10.06 9.84
C PHE A 71 -7.92 -10.16 8.90
N GLY A 72 -8.39 -11.38 8.62
CA GLY A 72 -9.59 -11.60 7.82
C GLY A 72 -10.84 -10.99 8.47
N LEU A 73 -11.00 -11.16 9.78
CA LEU A 73 -12.11 -10.63 10.55
C LEU A 73 -12.16 -9.09 10.47
N ILE A 74 -11.04 -8.40 10.75
CA ILE A 74 -11.03 -6.94 10.69
C ILE A 74 -11.18 -6.41 9.26
N PHE A 75 -10.63 -7.09 8.25
CA PHE A 75 -10.82 -6.70 6.85
C PHE A 75 -12.30 -6.76 6.44
N LEU A 76 -13.03 -7.80 6.86
CA LEU A 76 -14.46 -7.91 6.61
C LEU A 76 -15.27 -6.87 7.37
N ILE A 77 -14.96 -6.62 8.65
CA ILE A 77 -15.58 -5.53 9.43
C ILE A 77 -15.34 -4.17 8.73
N ALA A 78 -14.12 -3.92 8.27
CA ALA A 78 -13.78 -2.69 7.56
C ALA A 78 -14.54 -2.59 6.23
N ALA A 79 -14.72 -3.68 5.50
CA ALA A 79 -15.52 -3.72 4.28
C ALA A 79 -16.99 -3.34 4.56
N VAL A 80 -17.60 -3.89 5.61
CA VAL A 80 -18.96 -3.54 6.05
C VAL A 80 -19.05 -2.04 6.38
N LEU A 81 -18.13 -1.52 7.21
CA LEU A 81 -18.12 -0.12 7.63
C LEU A 81 -17.95 0.84 6.44
N ASN A 82 -17.10 0.48 5.47
CA ASN A 82 -16.88 1.27 4.25
C ASN A 82 -18.15 1.34 3.38
N VAL A 83 -18.91 0.24 3.25
CA VAL A 83 -20.16 0.24 2.49
C VAL A 83 -21.22 1.10 3.17
N ILE A 84 -21.34 1.05 4.50
CA ILE A 84 -22.25 1.91 5.26
C ILE A 84 -21.87 3.39 5.07
N TYR A 85 -20.58 3.72 5.21
CA TYR A 85 -20.08 5.08 5.05
C TYR A 85 -20.29 5.62 3.63
N GLY A 86 -20.09 4.76 2.62
CA GLY A 86 -20.25 5.06 1.20
C GLY A 86 -21.66 4.82 0.63
N TRP A 87 -22.69 4.63 1.46
CA TRP A 87 -24.04 4.26 1.00
C TRP A 87 -24.64 5.21 -0.07
N HIS A 88 -24.28 6.50 -0.04
CA HIS A 88 -24.73 7.50 -1.01
C HIS A 88 -23.92 7.54 -2.30
N GLU A 89 -22.81 6.79 -2.38
CA GLU A 89 -21.95 6.76 -3.55
C GLU A 89 -22.65 6.00 -4.69
N ASP A 90 -22.74 6.61 -5.87
CA ASP A 90 -23.34 6.00 -7.07
C ASP A 90 -22.36 5.89 -8.24
N ASP A 91 -21.04 5.88 -7.97
CA ASP A 91 -20.03 5.55 -8.97
C ASP A 91 -19.76 4.03 -9.01
N PRO A 92 -20.18 3.31 -10.07
CA PRO A 92 -19.95 1.87 -10.19
C PRO A 92 -18.46 1.50 -10.17
N VAL A 93 -17.58 2.37 -10.70
CA VAL A 93 -16.13 2.11 -10.69
C VAL A 93 -15.64 2.03 -9.26
N GLN A 94 -16.05 2.97 -8.42
CA GLN A 94 -15.66 3.02 -7.01
C GLN A 94 -16.27 1.86 -6.21
N GLN A 95 -17.53 1.53 -6.47
CA GLN A 95 -18.23 0.43 -5.81
C GLN A 95 -17.60 -0.93 -6.13
N VAL A 96 -17.34 -1.22 -7.40
CA VAL A 96 -16.71 -2.47 -7.85
C VAL A 96 -15.28 -2.54 -7.36
N SER A 97 -14.47 -1.50 -7.62
CA SER A 97 -13.06 -1.49 -7.20
C SER A 97 -12.90 -1.58 -5.68
N GLY A 98 -13.79 -0.96 -4.90
CA GLY A 98 -13.79 -1.05 -3.44
C GLY A 98 -14.00 -2.47 -2.92
N LEU A 99 -14.98 -3.20 -3.46
CA LEU A 99 -15.25 -4.58 -3.06
C LEU A 99 -14.21 -5.56 -3.60
N VAL A 100 -13.74 -5.41 -4.84
CA VAL A 100 -12.67 -6.24 -5.39
C VAL A 100 -11.39 -6.05 -4.57
N TYR A 101 -11.08 -4.81 -4.17
CA TYR A 101 -9.92 -4.51 -3.35
C TYR A 101 -10.02 -5.13 -1.95
N ALA A 102 -11.17 -5.01 -1.28
CA ALA A 102 -11.42 -5.65 0.00
C ALA A 102 -11.37 -7.19 -0.13
N GLY A 103 -12.03 -7.75 -1.13
CA GLY A 103 -12.06 -9.18 -1.41
C GLY A 103 -10.69 -9.76 -1.74
N ALA A 104 -9.86 -9.03 -2.49
CA ALA A 104 -8.50 -9.42 -2.79
C ALA A 104 -7.62 -9.40 -1.54
N ALA A 105 -7.78 -8.40 -0.67
CA ALA A 105 -7.05 -8.35 0.59
C ALA A 105 -7.47 -9.48 1.55
N VAL A 106 -8.76 -9.79 1.64
CA VAL A 106 -9.28 -10.93 2.41
C VAL A 106 -8.77 -12.25 1.83
N GLY A 107 -8.81 -12.43 0.50
CA GLY A 107 -8.28 -13.62 -0.17
C GLY A 107 -6.78 -13.82 0.11
N ALA A 108 -5.98 -12.76 -0.01
CA ALA A 108 -4.54 -12.79 0.26
C ALA A 108 -4.18 -13.17 1.70
N VAL A 109 -5.06 -12.90 2.68
CA VAL A 109 -4.83 -13.32 4.07
C VAL A 109 -4.98 -14.83 4.23
N PHE A 110 -5.92 -15.44 3.49
CA PHE A 110 -6.26 -16.85 3.64
C PHE A 110 -5.47 -17.79 2.74
N VAL A 111 -4.67 -17.32 1.78
CA VAL A 111 -3.86 -18.25 0.97
C VAL A 111 -2.78 -18.96 1.80
N GLY A 112 -2.48 -20.20 1.41
CA GLY A 112 -1.41 -21.03 1.98
C GLY A 112 -0.14 -21.08 1.16
N ASP A 113 -0.11 -20.47 -0.03
CA ASP A 113 1.04 -20.48 -0.93
C ASP A 113 1.37 -19.09 -1.50
N LEU A 114 2.65 -18.89 -1.84
CA LEU A 114 3.21 -17.62 -2.29
C LEU A 114 2.74 -17.23 -3.70
N VAL A 115 2.32 -18.19 -4.53
CA VAL A 115 1.83 -17.93 -5.90
C VAL A 115 0.43 -17.33 -5.83
N SER A 116 -0.46 -17.96 -5.07
CA SER A 116 -1.80 -17.44 -4.77
C SER A 116 -1.72 -16.10 -4.05
N LEU A 117 -0.74 -15.91 -3.14
CA LEU A 117 -0.46 -14.61 -2.54
C LEU A 117 -0.15 -13.57 -3.60
N PHE A 118 0.76 -13.85 -4.54
CA PHE A 118 1.10 -12.94 -5.62
C PHE A 118 -0.13 -12.52 -6.47
N VAL A 119 -1.02 -13.46 -6.80
CA VAL A 119 -2.24 -13.16 -7.56
C VAL A 119 -3.12 -12.14 -6.84
N PHE A 120 -3.41 -12.36 -5.56
CA PHE A 120 -4.19 -11.40 -4.78
C PHE A 120 -3.41 -10.11 -4.47
N TRP A 121 -2.08 -10.19 -4.34
CA TRP A 121 -1.18 -9.05 -4.15
C TRP A 121 -1.22 -8.07 -5.33
N GLU A 122 -1.29 -8.59 -6.55
CA GLU A 122 -1.49 -7.80 -7.77
C GLU A 122 -2.93 -7.33 -7.93
N LEU A 123 -3.92 -8.20 -7.63
CA LEU A 123 -5.33 -7.80 -7.69
C LEU A 123 -5.63 -6.62 -6.74
N THR A 124 -5.03 -6.61 -5.54
CA THR A 124 -5.13 -5.45 -4.64
C THR A 124 -4.49 -4.20 -5.24
N ALA A 125 -3.35 -4.31 -5.93
CA ALA A 125 -2.68 -3.18 -6.60
C ALA A 125 -3.55 -2.58 -7.71
N ILE A 126 -4.11 -3.44 -8.57
CA ILE A 126 -4.95 -3.03 -9.69
C ILE A 126 -6.26 -2.42 -9.17
N ALA A 127 -6.96 -3.08 -8.23
CA ALA A 127 -8.23 -2.56 -7.73
C ALA A 127 -8.07 -1.20 -7.03
N SER A 128 -7.00 -1.01 -6.26
CA SER A 128 -6.75 0.26 -5.55
C SER A 128 -6.43 1.44 -6.46
N VAL A 129 -5.84 1.24 -7.66
CA VAL A 129 -5.59 2.37 -8.57
C VAL A 129 -6.89 2.96 -9.11
N PHE A 130 -7.90 2.13 -9.37
CA PHE A 130 -9.22 2.59 -9.81
C PHE A 130 -9.93 3.42 -8.74
N LEU A 131 -9.72 3.14 -7.44
CA LEU A 131 -10.22 3.98 -6.35
C LEU A 131 -9.57 5.36 -6.33
N ILE A 132 -8.28 5.46 -6.71
CA ILE A 132 -7.59 6.75 -6.82
C ILE A 132 -8.12 7.53 -8.03
N TRP A 133 -8.26 6.86 -9.18
CA TRP A 133 -8.75 7.48 -10.41
C TRP A 133 -10.25 7.83 -10.39
N ALA A 134 -11.02 7.27 -9.47
CA ALA A 134 -12.43 7.62 -9.27
C ALA A 134 -12.65 9.12 -8.99
N SER A 135 -11.65 9.84 -8.48
CA SER A 135 -11.70 11.30 -8.30
C SER A 135 -11.74 12.07 -9.63
N ARG A 136 -11.35 11.47 -10.75
CA ARG A 136 -11.37 12.05 -12.12
C ARG A 136 -10.65 13.39 -12.26
N THR A 137 -9.58 13.59 -11.50
CA THR A 137 -8.71 14.77 -11.61
C THR A 137 -7.37 14.41 -12.24
N GLU A 138 -6.73 15.38 -12.89
CA GLU A 138 -5.37 15.21 -13.45
C GLU A 138 -4.34 14.87 -12.36
N ARG A 139 -4.51 15.43 -11.15
CA ARG A 139 -3.66 15.12 -10.00
C ARG A 139 -3.82 13.66 -9.56
N ALA A 140 -5.06 13.19 -9.44
CA ALA A 140 -5.36 11.80 -9.13
C ALA A 140 -4.85 10.83 -10.21
N TYR A 141 -4.93 11.20 -11.50
CA TYR A 141 -4.37 10.39 -12.58
C TYR A 141 -2.86 10.20 -12.42
N ARG A 142 -2.12 11.30 -12.26
CA ARG A 142 -0.65 11.26 -12.08
C ARG A 142 -0.24 10.53 -10.80
N ALA A 143 -0.95 10.76 -9.69
CA ALA A 143 -0.69 10.07 -8.43
C ALA A 143 -0.97 8.57 -8.54
N GLY A 144 -2.09 8.19 -9.17
CA GLY A 144 -2.44 6.80 -9.43
C GLY A 144 -1.45 6.09 -10.35
N MET A 145 -0.87 6.78 -11.34
CA MET A 145 0.17 6.18 -12.19
C MET A 145 1.46 5.87 -11.41
N ARG A 146 1.92 6.80 -10.55
CA ARG A 146 3.07 6.55 -9.67
C ARG A 146 2.78 5.42 -8.69
N TYR A 147 1.59 5.43 -8.10
CA TYR A 147 1.12 4.36 -7.22
C TYR A 147 1.16 3.00 -7.92
N LEU A 148 0.62 2.90 -9.13
CA LEU A 148 0.56 1.67 -9.91
C LEU A 148 1.97 1.12 -10.21
N LEU A 149 2.88 1.99 -10.65
CA LEU A 149 4.27 1.61 -10.94
C LEU A 149 4.97 1.00 -9.72
N VAL A 150 4.80 1.62 -8.54
CA VAL A 150 5.42 1.12 -7.30
C VAL A 150 4.77 -0.20 -6.86
N GLN A 151 3.45 -0.32 -6.97
CA GLN A 151 2.71 -1.48 -6.49
C GLN A 151 2.90 -2.71 -7.39
N ILE A 152 2.85 -2.55 -8.72
CA ILE A 152 3.18 -3.63 -9.68
C ILE A 152 4.67 -3.95 -9.58
N GLY A 153 5.55 -2.94 -9.43
CA GLY A 153 6.97 -3.17 -9.22
C GLY A 153 7.25 -4.06 -8.01
N SER A 154 6.55 -3.82 -6.89
CA SER A 154 6.59 -4.71 -5.71
C SER A 154 6.17 -6.13 -6.03
N GLY A 155 5.07 -6.35 -6.75
CA GLY A 155 4.61 -7.70 -7.05
C GLY A 155 5.49 -8.44 -8.08
N VAL A 156 6.08 -7.75 -9.06
CA VAL A 156 7.09 -8.34 -9.96
C VAL A 156 8.33 -8.79 -9.17
N ILE A 157 8.79 -7.97 -8.20
CA ILE A 157 9.90 -8.35 -7.32
C ILE A 157 9.52 -9.55 -6.44
N LEU A 158 8.28 -9.58 -5.92
CA LEU A 158 7.75 -10.72 -5.16
C LEU A 158 7.82 -11.99 -6.02
N LEU A 159 7.29 -11.95 -7.25
CA LEU A 159 7.29 -13.09 -8.15
C LEU A 159 8.72 -13.56 -8.48
N ALA A 160 9.66 -12.63 -8.72
CA ALA A 160 11.06 -12.98 -8.93
C ALA A 160 11.67 -13.68 -7.69
N GLY A 161 11.39 -13.18 -6.49
CA GLY A 161 11.80 -13.82 -5.24
C GLY A 161 11.19 -15.22 -5.06
N VAL A 162 9.91 -15.39 -5.36
CA VAL A 162 9.20 -16.68 -5.30
C VAL A 162 9.78 -17.68 -6.28
N ILE A 163 10.05 -17.29 -7.53
CA ILE A 163 10.64 -18.17 -8.54
C ILE A 163 12.03 -18.64 -8.10
N LEU A 164 12.86 -17.73 -7.58
CA LEU A 164 14.20 -18.09 -7.10
C LEU A 164 14.13 -18.96 -5.84
N HIS A 165 13.18 -18.70 -4.95
CA HIS A 165 12.98 -19.49 -3.73
C HIS A 165 12.54 -20.91 -4.07
N TYR A 166 11.60 -21.04 -5.01
CA TYR A 166 11.15 -22.32 -5.53
C TYR A 166 12.29 -23.10 -6.20
N ARG A 167 13.14 -22.42 -7.01
CA ARG A 167 14.31 -23.08 -7.61
C ARG A 167 15.32 -23.59 -6.58
N ALA A 168 15.44 -22.92 -5.44
CA ALA A 168 16.38 -23.30 -4.40
C ALA A 168 15.84 -24.40 -3.46
N THR A 169 14.54 -24.41 -3.18
CA THR A 169 13.94 -25.26 -2.12
C THR A 169 12.91 -26.26 -2.62
N GLY A 170 12.36 -26.07 -3.81
CA GLY A 170 11.20 -26.82 -4.32
C GLY A 170 9.86 -26.44 -3.68
N SER A 171 9.82 -25.48 -2.74
CA SER A 171 8.60 -25.09 -2.02
C SER A 171 8.04 -23.75 -2.48
N ILE A 172 6.71 -23.64 -2.47
CA ILE A 172 5.95 -22.39 -2.64
C ILE A 172 5.12 -22.05 -1.40
N ALA A 173 5.34 -22.75 -0.28
CA ALA A 173 4.56 -22.60 0.94
C ALA A 173 4.68 -21.17 1.50
N PHE A 174 3.55 -20.59 1.88
CA PHE A 174 3.51 -19.26 2.50
C PHE A 174 3.59 -19.38 4.03
N ASP A 175 4.77 -19.76 4.50
CA ASP A 175 5.08 -19.91 5.92
C ASP A 175 6.24 -19.01 6.32
N ARG A 176 6.86 -19.31 7.47
CA ARG A 176 8.06 -18.63 7.95
C ARG A 176 9.23 -18.90 6.99
N LEU A 177 9.87 -17.84 6.56
CA LEU A 177 11.03 -17.82 5.68
C LEU A 177 12.25 -17.28 6.43
N GLU A 178 13.39 -17.91 6.24
CA GLU A 178 14.65 -17.42 6.79
C GLU A 178 15.37 -16.49 5.79
N LEU A 179 15.96 -15.40 6.29
CA LEU A 179 16.65 -14.42 5.48
C LEU A 179 18.09 -14.88 5.16
N THR A 180 18.22 -15.94 4.35
CA THR A 180 19.50 -16.62 4.07
C THR A 180 20.10 -16.27 2.70
N GLY A 181 19.40 -15.51 1.84
CA GLY A 181 19.93 -15.14 0.54
C GLY A 181 19.04 -14.25 -0.32
N LEU A 182 19.44 -14.05 -1.57
CA LEU A 182 18.73 -13.21 -2.54
C LEU A 182 17.23 -13.55 -2.68
N PRO A 183 16.79 -14.84 -2.71
CA PRO A 183 15.38 -15.14 -2.90
C PRO A 183 14.48 -14.57 -1.79
N THR A 184 14.84 -14.82 -0.52
CA THR A 184 14.03 -14.35 0.62
C THR A 184 14.24 -12.85 0.88
N ALA A 185 15.39 -12.28 0.51
CA ALA A 185 15.61 -10.83 0.50
C ALA A 185 14.71 -10.09 -0.51
N LEU A 186 14.49 -10.63 -1.72
CA LEU A 186 13.57 -10.04 -2.69
C LEU A 186 12.10 -10.10 -2.20
N ILE A 187 11.68 -11.22 -1.61
CA ILE A 187 10.34 -11.36 -1.02
C ILE A 187 10.16 -10.32 0.11
N LEU A 188 11.15 -10.22 1.02
CA LEU A 188 11.14 -9.24 2.10
C LEU A 188 11.06 -7.81 1.56
N PHE A 189 11.86 -7.49 0.54
CA PHE A 189 11.88 -6.17 -0.08
C PHE A 189 10.54 -5.83 -0.75
N ALA A 190 9.92 -6.79 -1.44
CA ALA A 190 8.58 -6.62 -2.01
C ALA A 190 7.52 -6.33 -0.94
N PHE A 191 7.53 -7.08 0.16
CA PHE A 191 6.66 -6.81 1.31
C PHE A 191 6.96 -5.45 1.93
N GLY A 192 8.23 -5.06 2.04
CA GLY A 192 8.67 -3.76 2.54
C GLY A 192 8.17 -2.58 1.71
N ILE A 193 8.13 -2.69 0.38
CA ILE A 193 7.56 -1.66 -0.50
C ILE A 193 6.07 -1.44 -0.18
N LYS A 194 5.28 -2.53 -0.10
CA LYS A 194 3.84 -2.42 0.25
C LYS A 194 3.59 -2.04 1.70
N CYS A 195 4.50 -2.37 2.60
CA CYS A 195 4.46 -1.97 4.01
C CYS A 195 4.99 -0.54 4.23
N ALA A 196 5.37 0.17 3.16
CA ALA A 196 5.85 1.55 3.20
C ALA A 196 7.10 1.73 4.07
N PHE A 197 8.08 0.81 3.93
CA PHE A 197 9.38 0.93 4.59
C PHE A 197 10.00 2.33 4.41
N PRO A 198 10.90 2.76 5.33
CA PRO A 198 11.57 4.05 5.21
C PRO A 198 12.11 4.28 3.79
N LEU A 199 11.95 5.51 3.29
CA LEU A 199 12.26 5.93 1.91
C LEU A 199 11.34 5.36 0.80
N LEU A 200 10.63 4.26 1.03
CA LEU A 200 9.72 3.61 0.07
C LEU A 200 8.24 3.94 0.32
N HIS A 201 7.95 4.91 1.20
CA HIS A 201 6.59 5.21 1.64
C HIS A 201 5.83 6.18 0.72
N ASN A 202 6.53 7.02 -0.06
CA ASN A 202 5.97 8.20 -0.74
C ASN A 202 4.68 7.95 -1.55
N TRP A 203 4.53 6.75 -2.14
CA TRP A 203 3.32 6.37 -2.87
C TRP A 203 2.05 6.51 -2.02
N LEU A 204 2.16 6.34 -0.70
CA LEU A 204 1.08 6.43 0.26
C LEU A 204 0.61 7.88 0.45
N GLN A 205 1.55 8.81 0.70
CA GLN A 205 1.28 10.22 0.95
C GLN A 205 0.85 10.96 -0.32
N ASP A 206 1.29 10.47 -1.48
CA ASP A 206 0.89 10.99 -2.78
C ASP A 206 -0.51 10.55 -3.19
N ALA A 207 -0.82 9.26 -3.05
CA ALA A 207 -2.01 8.69 -3.68
C ALA A 207 -3.27 8.84 -2.82
N TYR A 208 -3.17 8.67 -1.51
CA TYR A 208 -4.35 8.58 -0.64
C TYR A 208 -5.11 9.89 -0.53
N PRO A 209 -4.47 11.08 -0.41
CA PRO A 209 -5.16 12.36 -0.41
C PRO A 209 -5.82 12.72 -1.74
N GLU A 210 -5.43 12.09 -2.85
CA GLU A 210 -5.97 12.39 -4.18
C GLU A 210 -7.20 11.51 -4.53
N ALA A 211 -7.44 10.44 -3.78
CA ALA A 211 -8.63 9.59 -3.93
C ALA A 211 -9.92 10.29 -3.42
N THR A 212 -11.08 9.69 -3.66
CA THR A 212 -12.37 10.22 -3.20
C THR A 212 -12.52 10.11 -1.68
N VAL A 213 -13.53 10.79 -1.12
CA VAL A 213 -13.82 10.76 0.33
C VAL A 213 -13.97 9.33 0.85
N VAL A 214 -14.74 8.50 0.15
CA VAL A 214 -14.94 7.09 0.51
C VAL A 214 -13.72 6.25 0.09
N GLY A 215 -13.14 6.52 -1.08
CA GLY A 215 -11.96 5.81 -1.59
C GLY A 215 -10.78 5.82 -0.63
N THR A 216 -10.46 6.95 0.02
CA THR A 216 -9.37 7.03 0.99
C THR A 216 -9.60 6.17 2.24
N VAL A 217 -10.84 6.09 2.72
CA VAL A 217 -11.17 5.25 3.89
C VAL A 217 -10.90 3.79 3.54
N ILE A 218 -11.36 3.33 2.37
CA ILE A 218 -11.12 1.99 1.85
C ILE A 218 -9.61 1.73 1.71
N LEU A 219 -8.87 2.62 1.02
CA LEU A 219 -7.42 2.50 0.81
C LEU A 219 -6.64 2.38 2.13
N SER A 220 -7.08 3.09 3.17
CA SER A 220 -6.39 3.09 4.46
C SER A 220 -6.40 1.73 5.20
N ALA A 221 -7.37 0.86 4.89
CA ALA A 221 -7.64 -0.35 5.65
C ALA A 221 -6.79 -1.57 5.20
N PHE A 222 -6.56 -1.74 3.89
CA PHE A 222 -6.17 -3.04 3.36
C PHE A 222 -4.68 -3.18 2.98
N THR A 223 -4.18 -2.54 1.91
CA THR A 223 -2.85 -2.84 1.29
C THR A 223 -1.73 -2.90 2.31
N THR A 224 -1.60 -1.87 3.14
CA THR A 224 -0.49 -1.76 4.10
C THR A 224 -0.59 -2.78 5.25
N LYS A 225 -1.80 -3.23 5.58
CA LYS A 225 -2.06 -4.19 6.67
C LYS A 225 -1.90 -5.61 6.16
N LEU A 226 -2.24 -5.84 4.89
CA LEU A 226 -1.91 -7.07 4.20
C LEU A 226 -0.39 -7.27 4.15
N ALA A 227 0.37 -6.20 3.88
CA ALA A 227 1.83 -6.28 3.93
C ALA A 227 2.37 -6.56 5.34
N ALA A 228 1.79 -5.94 6.38
CA ALA A 228 2.15 -6.25 7.76
C ALA A 228 1.81 -7.70 8.15
N TYR A 229 0.68 -8.24 7.68
CA TYR A 229 0.33 -9.66 7.82
C TYR A 229 1.36 -10.57 7.15
N ALA A 230 1.74 -10.26 5.90
CA ALA A 230 2.72 -11.06 5.18
C ALA A 230 4.10 -11.05 5.85
N LEU A 231 4.52 -9.90 6.39
CA LEU A 231 5.72 -9.80 7.23
C LEU A 231 5.59 -10.64 8.52
N ALA A 232 4.46 -10.56 9.22
CA ALA A 232 4.22 -11.34 10.44
C ALA A 232 4.21 -12.85 10.18
N ARG A 233 3.68 -13.29 9.03
CA ARG A 233 3.69 -14.71 8.62
C ARG A 233 5.08 -15.18 8.25
N SER A 234 5.79 -14.44 7.39
CA SER A 234 7.01 -14.94 6.77
C SER A 234 8.31 -14.53 7.45
N PHE A 235 8.36 -13.40 8.15
CA PHE A 235 9.60 -12.84 8.66
C PHE A 235 9.55 -12.51 10.16
N ALA A 236 8.66 -13.16 10.91
CA ALA A 236 8.65 -13.08 12.37
C ALA A 236 10.01 -13.48 12.96
N GLY A 237 10.56 -12.62 13.84
CA GLY A 237 11.86 -12.81 14.48
C GLY A 237 13.06 -12.36 13.64
N THR A 238 12.85 -11.51 12.63
CA THR A 238 13.95 -10.95 11.83
C THR A 238 14.45 -9.64 12.44
N ASP A 239 15.61 -9.66 13.12
CA ASP A 239 16.17 -8.53 13.88
C ASP A 239 16.24 -7.20 13.12
N MET A 240 16.57 -7.25 11.82
CA MET A 240 16.67 -6.03 10.99
C MET A 240 15.35 -5.24 10.96
N LEU A 241 14.20 -5.92 11.07
CA LEU A 241 12.88 -5.28 11.10
C LEU A 241 12.68 -4.41 12.34
N ILE A 242 13.35 -4.72 13.46
CA ILE A 242 13.26 -3.90 14.68
C ILE A 242 13.74 -2.48 14.39
N TRP A 243 14.90 -2.34 13.74
CA TRP A 243 15.46 -1.03 13.42
C TRP A 243 14.72 -0.33 12.28
N ILE A 244 14.32 -1.08 11.25
CA ILE A 244 13.49 -0.54 10.15
C ILE A 244 12.18 0.03 10.71
N GLY A 245 11.49 -0.74 11.55
CA GLY A 245 10.24 -0.32 12.19
C GLY A 245 10.41 0.87 13.13
N ALA A 246 11.50 0.93 13.90
CA ALA A 246 11.83 2.06 14.78
C ALA A 246 12.01 3.37 13.99
N ILE A 247 12.77 3.33 12.90
CA ILE A 247 12.96 4.48 11.99
C ILE A 247 11.62 4.87 11.36
N MET A 248 10.85 3.88 10.91
CA MET A 248 9.55 4.06 10.28
C MET A 248 8.51 4.66 11.23
N ALA A 249 8.62 4.41 12.54
CA ALA A 249 7.77 5.02 13.55
C ALA A 249 8.07 6.52 13.72
N VAL A 250 9.33 6.94 13.78
CA VAL A 250 9.67 8.34 14.10
C VAL A 250 9.72 9.24 12.88
N PHE A 251 10.31 8.78 11.78
CA PHE A 251 10.59 9.61 10.61
C PHE A 251 9.36 10.37 10.06
N PRO A 252 8.18 9.73 9.87
CA PRO A 252 6.99 10.40 9.32
C PRO A 252 6.43 11.54 10.18
N ILE A 253 6.71 11.53 11.49
CA ILE A 253 6.20 12.54 12.44
C ILE A 253 6.74 13.93 12.08
N VAL A 254 8.00 14.03 11.64
CA VAL A 254 8.62 15.31 11.29
C VAL A 254 7.88 15.96 10.12
N TYR A 255 7.61 15.17 9.07
CA TYR A 255 6.88 15.63 7.89
C TYR A 255 5.41 15.90 8.18
N ALA A 256 4.79 15.10 9.05
CA ALA A 256 3.41 15.31 9.47
C ALA A 256 3.21 16.67 10.15
N VAL A 257 4.18 17.19 10.91
CA VAL A 257 4.06 18.48 11.62
C VAL A 257 3.98 19.67 10.67
N ILE A 258 4.71 19.63 9.55
CA ILE A 258 4.78 20.75 8.60
C ILE A 258 3.74 20.63 7.46
N GLU A 259 3.03 19.51 7.37
CA GLU A 259 2.05 19.25 6.31
C GLU A 259 0.72 19.97 6.58
N ASN A 260 0.22 20.74 5.60
CA ASN A 260 -1.03 21.49 5.73
C ASN A 260 -2.28 20.66 5.36
N ASP A 261 -2.16 19.66 4.48
CA ASP A 261 -3.27 18.80 4.12
C ASP A 261 -3.51 17.72 5.20
N LEU A 262 -4.65 17.79 5.90
CA LEU A 262 -4.94 16.88 7.01
C LEU A 262 -5.09 15.41 6.57
N ARG A 263 -5.47 15.15 5.31
CA ARG A 263 -5.53 13.78 4.77
C ARG A 263 -4.11 13.26 4.50
N ARG A 264 -3.18 14.13 4.08
CA ARG A 264 -1.76 13.75 3.94
C ARG A 264 -1.07 13.59 5.30
N VAL A 265 -1.37 14.43 6.28
CA VAL A 265 -0.95 14.23 7.69
C VAL A 265 -1.34 12.83 8.14
N MET A 266 -2.56 12.39 7.81
CA MET A 266 -3.01 11.04 8.17
C MET A 266 -2.28 9.92 7.43
N ALA A 267 -1.85 10.13 6.19
CA ALA A 267 -1.02 9.18 5.47
C ALA A 267 0.38 9.03 6.13
N TYR A 268 0.99 10.12 6.60
CA TYR A 268 2.24 10.03 7.38
C TYR A 268 2.06 9.26 8.69
N ILE A 269 0.96 9.52 9.40
CA ILE A 269 0.68 8.83 10.66
C ILE A 269 0.31 7.35 10.44
N LEU A 270 -0.25 7.03 9.27
CA LEU A 270 -0.43 5.64 8.86
C LEU A 270 0.91 4.91 8.83
N ASN A 271 1.94 5.52 8.25
CA ASN A 271 3.30 4.97 8.18
C ASN A 271 3.93 4.79 9.58
N ASN A 272 3.82 5.80 10.44
CA ASN A 272 4.28 5.71 11.83
C ASN A 272 3.73 4.47 12.55
N GLN A 273 2.43 4.22 12.41
CA GLN A 273 1.75 3.10 13.08
C GLN A 273 2.13 1.73 12.50
N LEU A 274 2.47 1.66 11.21
CA LEU A 274 3.05 0.46 10.62
C LEU A 274 4.45 0.19 11.21
N GLY A 275 5.19 1.24 11.60
CA GLY A 275 6.49 1.09 12.28
C GLY A 275 6.41 0.23 13.54
N PHE A 276 5.38 0.45 14.38
CA PHE A 276 5.11 -0.38 15.56
C PHE A 276 4.86 -1.84 15.18
N MET A 277 4.11 -2.09 14.10
CA MET A 277 3.86 -3.46 13.62
C MET A 277 5.16 -4.11 13.15
N VAL A 278 5.98 -3.40 12.37
CA VAL A 278 7.24 -3.93 11.85
C VAL A 278 8.24 -4.24 12.97
N VAL A 279 8.29 -3.42 14.04
CA VAL A 279 9.06 -3.75 15.25
C VAL A 279 8.55 -5.03 15.91
N GLY A 280 7.23 -5.16 16.07
CA GLY A 280 6.63 -6.36 16.66
C GLY A 280 6.92 -7.63 15.84
N VAL A 281 6.90 -7.54 14.50
CA VAL A 281 7.32 -8.63 13.62
C VAL A 281 8.79 -8.96 13.83
N GLY A 282 9.66 -7.96 13.93
CA GLY A 282 11.10 -8.16 14.15
C GLY A 282 11.41 -8.90 15.44
N ILE A 283 10.67 -8.61 16.52
CA ILE A 283 10.80 -9.33 17.80
C ILE A 283 10.29 -10.75 17.70
N GLY A 284 9.14 -10.97 17.04
CA GLY A 284 8.63 -12.30 16.71
C GLY A 284 8.19 -13.18 17.88
N THR A 285 8.16 -12.68 19.11
CA THR A 285 7.60 -13.41 20.27
C THR A 285 6.07 -13.48 20.20
N PRO A 286 5.41 -14.44 20.88
CA PRO A 286 3.95 -14.52 20.89
C PRO A 286 3.25 -13.22 21.32
N LEU A 287 3.79 -12.54 22.34
CA LEU A 287 3.28 -11.23 22.77
C LEU A 287 3.46 -10.15 21.69
N ALA A 288 4.61 -10.11 21.03
CA ALA A 288 4.88 -9.16 19.95
C ALA A 288 3.93 -9.38 18.77
N LEU A 289 3.74 -10.62 18.33
CA LEU A 289 2.84 -10.97 17.22
C LEU A 289 1.37 -10.72 17.57
N ASN A 290 0.96 -10.98 18.81
CA ASN A 290 -0.34 -10.53 19.31
C ASN A 290 -0.48 -9.01 19.24
N GLY A 291 0.56 -8.26 19.62
CA GLY A 291 0.59 -6.80 19.48
C GLY A 291 0.48 -6.33 18.03
N VAL A 292 1.12 -7.01 17.08
CA VAL A 292 0.98 -6.73 15.63
C VAL A 292 -0.46 -6.94 15.18
N ALA A 293 -1.06 -8.08 15.55
CA ALA A 293 -2.44 -8.41 15.20
C ALA A 293 -3.43 -7.42 15.85
N ALA A 294 -3.23 -7.06 17.11
CA ALA A 294 -4.01 -6.07 17.84
C ALA A 294 -3.91 -4.67 17.21
N LEU A 295 -2.70 -4.24 16.81
CA LEU A 295 -2.48 -2.98 16.11
C LEU A 295 -3.14 -2.98 14.73
N ALA A 296 -3.17 -4.11 14.03
CA ALA A 296 -3.87 -4.22 12.76
C ALA A 296 -5.38 -4.09 12.98
N PHE A 297 -5.92 -4.81 13.96
CA PHE A 297 -7.33 -4.81 14.31
C PHE A 297 -7.81 -3.42 14.74
N CYS A 298 -7.28 -2.91 15.85
CA CYS A 298 -7.63 -1.61 16.39
C CYS A 298 -7.26 -0.48 15.42
N GLY A 299 -6.12 -0.60 14.76
CA GLY A 299 -5.60 0.45 13.89
C GLY A 299 -6.34 0.64 12.59
N ILE A 300 -7.03 -0.38 12.09
CA ILE A 300 -7.99 -0.19 11.00
C ILE A 300 -9.19 0.61 11.50
N LEU A 301 -9.74 0.31 12.68
CA LEU A 301 -10.91 1.00 13.24
C LEU A 301 -10.63 2.49 13.47
N TYR A 302 -9.63 2.83 14.29
CA TYR A 302 -9.41 4.24 14.64
C TYR A 302 -8.89 5.09 13.47
N LYS A 303 -8.16 4.50 12.50
CA LYS A 303 -7.76 5.22 11.29
C LYS A 303 -8.94 5.41 10.34
N ALA A 304 -9.76 4.38 10.15
CA ALA A 304 -10.98 4.51 9.36
C ALA A 304 -11.87 5.61 9.94
N LEU A 305 -12.08 5.64 11.27
CA LEU A 305 -12.84 6.70 11.94
C LEU A 305 -12.29 8.10 11.66
N LEU A 306 -10.97 8.30 11.76
CA LEU A 306 -10.34 9.60 11.48
C LEU A 306 -10.44 10.00 10.01
N PHE A 307 -10.21 9.06 9.07
CA PHE A 307 -10.41 9.33 7.64
C PHE A 307 -11.87 9.59 7.29
N MET A 308 -12.82 8.92 7.95
CA MET A 308 -14.26 9.18 7.82
C MET A 308 -14.61 10.58 8.33
N CYS A 309 -14.04 11.01 9.46
CA CYS A 309 -14.27 12.37 9.99
C CYS A 309 -13.73 13.44 9.05
N LEU A 310 -12.48 13.30 8.59
CA LEU A 310 -11.89 14.23 7.62
C LEU A 310 -12.59 14.18 6.26
N GLY A 311 -13.06 13.01 5.87
CA GLY A 311 -13.86 12.81 4.67
C GLY A 311 -15.21 13.52 4.75
N ALA A 312 -15.88 13.47 5.91
CA ALA A 312 -17.10 14.22 6.19
C ALA A 312 -16.88 15.73 6.17
N VAL A 313 -15.76 16.20 6.73
CA VAL A 313 -15.35 17.61 6.65
C VAL A 313 -15.11 18.01 5.20
N LEU A 314 -14.37 17.23 4.42
CA LEU A 314 -14.14 17.50 3.00
C LEU A 314 -15.46 17.53 2.20
N PHE A 315 -16.36 16.59 2.49
CA PHE A 315 -17.68 16.50 1.84
C PHE A 315 -18.59 17.72 2.14
N ARG A 316 -18.47 18.32 3.33
CA ARG A 316 -19.34 19.43 3.77
C ARG A 316 -18.72 20.82 3.64
N ALA A 317 -17.43 20.95 3.92
CA ALA A 317 -16.68 22.20 3.89
C ALA A 317 -15.90 22.41 2.58
N GLY A 318 -15.74 21.37 1.75
CA GLY A 318 -15.06 21.47 0.45
C GLY A 318 -13.52 21.54 0.52
N SER A 319 -12.94 21.54 1.71
CA SER A 319 -11.49 21.54 1.92
C SER A 319 -11.09 20.60 3.06
N ALA A 320 -9.88 20.05 2.98
CA ALA A 320 -9.24 19.29 4.04
C ALA A 320 -7.91 19.93 4.49
N ARG A 321 -7.63 21.17 4.07
CA ARG A 321 -6.43 21.92 4.43
C ARG A 321 -6.62 22.56 5.80
N ALA A 322 -5.66 22.38 6.71
CA ALA A 322 -5.69 22.95 8.05
C ALA A 322 -5.85 24.47 8.03
N SER A 323 -5.15 25.15 7.10
CA SER A 323 -5.22 26.59 6.86
C SER A 323 -6.61 27.14 6.54
N ASP A 324 -7.47 26.31 5.94
CA ASP A 324 -8.79 26.73 5.47
C ASP A 324 -9.88 26.42 6.50
N LEU A 325 -9.60 25.61 7.51
CA LEU A 325 -10.62 25.04 8.40
C LEU A 325 -10.65 25.75 9.76
N GLY A 326 -11.74 25.50 10.50
CA GLY A 326 -11.95 26.04 11.84
C GLY A 326 -13.43 26.24 12.15
N GLY A 327 -13.77 26.22 13.43
CA GLY A 327 -15.10 26.55 13.95
C GLY A 327 -16.19 25.50 13.67
N LEU A 328 -15.83 24.38 13.05
CA LEU A 328 -16.79 23.34 12.64
C LEU A 328 -17.45 22.61 13.82
N TRP A 329 -16.92 22.73 15.05
CA TRP A 329 -17.54 22.10 16.23
C TRP A 329 -19.00 22.52 16.46
N LYS A 330 -19.38 23.74 16.01
CA LYS A 330 -20.76 24.24 16.10
C LYS A 330 -21.67 23.70 14.99
N SER A 331 -21.10 23.45 13.82
CA SER A 331 -21.83 23.03 12.61
C SER A 331 -21.93 21.50 12.49
N MET A 332 -20.90 20.79 12.98
CA MET A 332 -20.71 19.36 12.88
C MET A 332 -20.34 18.72 14.24
N PRO A 333 -21.19 18.87 15.28
CA PRO A 333 -20.86 18.43 16.65
C PRO A 333 -20.66 16.92 16.76
N TRP A 334 -21.38 16.10 15.99
CA TRP A 334 -21.25 14.64 16.04
C TRP A 334 -19.95 14.19 15.38
N THR A 335 -19.65 14.74 14.20
CA THR A 335 -18.37 14.47 13.52
C THR A 335 -17.18 14.92 14.38
N THR A 336 -17.33 16.02 15.13
CA THR A 336 -16.31 16.48 16.08
C THR A 336 -16.10 15.47 17.21
N GLY A 337 -17.18 14.98 17.82
CA GLY A 337 -17.11 13.96 18.87
C GLY A 337 -16.45 12.66 18.39
N PHE A 338 -16.82 12.19 17.20
CA PHE A 338 -16.20 11.02 16.58
C PHE A 338 -14.72 11.23 16.26
N CYS A 339 -14.33 12.43 15.82
CA CYS A 339 -12.93 12.76 15.57
C CYS A 339 -12.12 12.74 16.87
N ILE A 340 -12.66 13.27 17.97
CA ILE A 340 -12.03 13.22 19.29
C ILE A 340 -11.86 11.77 19.75
N VAL A 341 -12.88 10.90 19.58
CA VAL A 341 -12.76 9.47 19.90
C VAL A 341 -11.69 8.79 19.05
N GLY A 342 -11.66 9.06 17.74
CA GLY A 342 -10.62 8.55 16.84
C GLY A 342 -9.23 8.99 17.26
N GLY A 343 -9.07 10.29 17.58
CA GLY A 343 -7.83 10.90 18.06
C GLY A 343 -7.37 10.32 19.40
N ALA A 344 -8.27 10.16 20.36
CA ALA A 344 -7.98 9.53 21.65
C ALA A 344 -7.57 8.06 21.48
N SER A 345 -8.25 7.33 20.59
CA SER A 345 -7.97 5.93 20.33
C SER A 345 -6.61 5.72 19.67
N ILE A 346 -6.28 6.43 18.59
CA ILE A 346 -4.95 6.32 17.96
C ILE A 346 -3.82 6.75 18.90
N SER A 347 -4.11 7.66 19.83
CA SER A 347 -3.15 8.18 20.81
C SER A 347 -2.97 7.31 22.03
N ALA A 348 -3.65 6.16 22.11
CA ALA A 348 -3.61 5.26 23.25
C ALA A 348 -4.03 5.94 24.57
N VAL A 349 -5.07 6.78 24.55
CA VAL A 349 -5.71 7.23 25.79
C VAL A 349 -6.32 6.01 26.50
N PRO A 350 -6.18 5.87 27.84
CA PRO A 350 -6.81 4.79 28.58
C PRO A 350 -8.31 4.68 28.26
N LEU A 351 -8.85 3.45 28.27
CA LEU A 351 -10.23 3.12 27.86
C LEU A 351 -10.51 3.14 26.35
N PHE A 352 -9.49 3.34 25.51
CA PHE A 352 -9.63 3.23 24.05
C PHE A 352 -8.75 2.11 23.46
N ALA A 353 -9.15 1.60 22.29
CA ALA A 353 -8.54 0.45 21.62
C ALA A 353 -7.03 0.55 21.40
N GLY A 354 -6.49 1.75 21.12
CA GLY A 354 -5.04 1.91 20.91
C GLY A 354 -4.21 1.73 22.19
N PHE A 355 -4.79 1.95 23.37
CA PHE A 355 -4.11 1.68 24.66
C PHE A 355 -3.84 0.19 24.83
N ILE A 356 -4.79 -0.64 24.38
CA ILE A 356 -4.66 -2.10 24.39
C ILE A 356 -3.62 -2.55 23.35
N ALA A 357 -3.75 -2.08 22.11
CA ALA A 357 -2.92 -2.58 21.00
C ALA A 357 -1.44 -2.17 21.11
N LYS A 358 -1.15 -0.89 21.41
CA LYS A 358 0.24 -0.40 21.45
C LYS A 358 1.03 -0.94 22.62
N SER A 359 0.37 -1.17 23.75
CA SER A 359 1.02 -1.62 24.97
C SER A 359 1.60 -3.02 24.85
N MET A 360 0.99 -3.92 24.07
CA MET A 360 1.52 -5.26 23.81
C MET A 360 2.87 -5.22 23.11
N VAL A 361 3.02 -4.39 22.07
CA VAL A 361 4.31 -4.22 21.37
C VAL A 361 5.33 -3.54 22.27
N LEU A 362 4.93 -2.48 23.00
CA LEU A 362 5.83 -1.80 23.93
C LEU A 362 6.33 -2.73 25.05
N ALA A 363 5.45 -3.59 25.58
CA ALA A 363 5.81 -4.61 26.56
C ALA A 363 6.79 -5.63 25.96
N ALA A 364 6.51 -6.16 24.77
CA ALA A 364 7.41 -7.11 24.10
C ALA A 364 8.80 -6.51 23.81
N VAL A 365 8.88 -5.23 23.42
CA VAL A 365 10.16 -4.53 23.21
C VAL A 365 10.93 -4.38 24.52
N ALA A 366 10.23 -4.06 25.61
CA ALA A 366 10.82 -3.94 26.94
C ALA A 366 11.32 -5.29 27.48
N GLU A 367 10.53 -6.36 27.34
CA GLU A 367 10.90 -7.73 27.72
C GLU A 367 12.10 -8.25 26.93
N GLY A 368 12.20 -7.89 25.64
CA GLY A 368 13.37 -8.18 24.81
C GLY A 368 14.62 -7.33 25.12
N GLY A 369 14.54 -6.38 26.07
CA GLY A 369 15.67 -5.52 26.44
C GLY A 369 16.03 -4.44 25.42
N HIS A 370 15.17 -4.17 24.42
CA HIS A 370 15.42 -3.19 23.36
C HIS A 370 15.08 -1.75 23.79
N TRP A 371 15.72 -1.25 24.85
CA TRP A 371 15.36 0.02 25.51
C TRP A 371 15.42 1.25 24.59
N ILE A 372 16.38 1.30 23.66
CA ILE A 372 16.47 2.40 22.68
C ILE A 372 15.23 2.41 21.79
N VAL A 373 14.83 1.25 21.29
CA VAL A 373 13.64 1.10 20.43
C VAL A 373 12.38 1.43 21.23
N TRP A 374 12.31 1.00 22.48
CA TRP A 374 11.21 1.34 23.38
C TRP A 374 11.05 2.85 23.56
N LEU A 375 12.13 3.59 23.83
CA LEU A 375 12.13 5.05 23.92
C LEU A 375 11.71 5.73 22.62
N VAL A 376 12.21 5.23 21.48
CA VAL A 376 11.81 5.69 20.14
C VAL A 376 10.30 5.52 19.94
N LEU A 377 9.74 4.35 20.29
CA LEU A 377 8.30 4.10 20.15
C LEU A 377 7.43 4.94 21.10
N LEU A 378 7.94 5.26 22.30
CA LEU A 378 7.28 6.22 23.19
C LEU A 378 7.27 7.64 22.62
N ALA A 379 8.41 8.11 22.13
CA ALA A 379 8.51 9.41 21.45
C ALA A 379 7.59 9.46 20.23
N ALA A 380 7.54 8.36 19.46
CA ALA A 380 6.65 8.22 18.33
C ALA A 380 5.17 8.28 18.75
N SER A 381 4.81 7.69 19.90
CA SER A 381 3.45 7.74 20.44
C SER A 381 3.06 9.15 20.89
N ALA A 382 3.97 9.89 21.52
CA ALA A 382 3.75 11.30 21.86
C ALA A 382 3.54 12.17 20.61
N GLY A 383 4.32 11.95 19.56
CA GLY A 383 4.17 12.66 18.28
C GLY A 383 2.81 12.41 17.62
N VAL A 384 2.32 11.17 17.67
CA VAL A 384 0.98 10.81 17.19
C VAL A 384 -0.10 11.54 17.98
N PHE A 385 -0.01 11.56 19.31
CA PHE A 385 -0.98 12.28 20.13
C PHE A 385 -0.99 13.78 19.83
N HIS A 386 0.19 14.38 19.68
CA HIS A 386 0.32 15.76 19.26
C HIS A 386 -0.38 16.04 17.91
N GLN A 387 -0.18 15.19 16.91
CA GLN A 387 -0.72 15.43 15.56
C GLN A 387 -2.21 15.06 15.44
N THR A 388 -2.61 13.89 15.92
CA THR A 388 -3.98 13.35 15.75
C THR A 388 -4.88 13.57 16.93
N GLY A 389 -4.35 13.53 18.16
CA GLY A 389 -5.13 13.81 19.35
C GLY A 389 -5.41 15.31 19.53
N LEU A 390 -4.47 16.16 19.12
CA LEU A 390 -4.56 17.61 19.35
C LEU A 390 -4.70 18.41 18.05
N ARG A 391 -3.69 18.37 17.16
CA ARG A 391 -3.66 19.26 15.97
C ARG A 391 -4.81 19.04 15.01
N ILE A 392 -5.15 17.80 14.63
CA ILE A 392 -6.26 17.52 13.70
C ILE A 392 -7.60 18.02 14.27
N PRO A 393 -8.04 17.63 15.49
CA PRO A 393 -9.27 18.16 16.07
C PRO A 393 -9.25 19.68 16.22
N TYR A 394 -8.11 20.25 16.64
CA TYR A 394 -7.95 21.69 16.77
C TYR A 394 -8.12 22.41 15.44
N ALA A 395 -7.34 22.08 14.41
CA ALA A 395 -7.36 22.72 13.11
C ALA A 395 -8.72 22.57 12.40
N ALA A 396 -9.29 21.36 12.40
CA ALA A 396 -10.55 21.12 11.71
C ALA A 396 -11.76 21.75 12.42
N PHE A 397 -11.83 21.64 13.76
CA PHE A 397 -13.06 21.94 14.49
C PHE A 397 -12.97 23.16 15.41
N PHE A 398 -11.86 23.39 16.11
CA PHE A 398 -11.76 24.41 17.17
C PHE A 398 -11.02 25.69 16.77
N ALA A 399 -10.20 25.66 15.70
CA ALA A 399 -9.52 26.83 15.16
C ALA A 399 -10.53 27.90 14.75
N ARG A 400 -10.13 29.17 14.72
CA ARG A 400 -11.06 30.27 14.50
C ARG A 400 -11.18 30.57 13.01
N ASN A 401 -12.23 30.04 12.37
CA ASN A 401 -12.61 30.42 11.01
C ASN A 401 -14.13 30.75 10.97
N PRO A 402 -14.52 32.04 10.91
CA PRO A 402 -15.93 32.42 10.94
C PRO A 402 -16.66 32.24 9.59
N GLU A 403 -15.94 32.01 8.49
CA GLU A 403 -16.50 32.03 7.14
C GLU A 403 -17.15 30.69 6.73
N ILE A 404 -16.75 29.58 7.37
CA ILE A 404 -17.26 28.25 7.01
C ILE A 404 -18.44 27.86 7.91
N ARG A 405 -19.63 27.77 7.31
CA ARG A 405 -20.82 27.17 7.90
C ARG A 405 -21.38 26.11 6.96
N CYS A 406 -21.49 24.89 7.46
CA CYS A 406 -22.00 23.76 6.69
C CYS A 406 -23.01 22.96 7.52
N ARG A 407 -23.70 22.00 6.89
CA ARG A 407 -24.55 21.04 7.60
C ARG A 407 -23.72 19.86 8.09
N GLU A 408 -24.19 19.19 9.14
CA GLU A 408 -23.61 17.94 9.61
C GLU A 408 -23.58 16.86 8.50
N ALA A 409 -22.66 15.90 8.62
CA ALA A 409 -22.54 14.76 7.72
C ALA A 409 -23.88 14.00 7.55
N PRO A 410 -24.14 13.38 6.38
CA PRO A 410 -25.33 12.56 6.18
C PRO A 410 -25.38 11.36 7.13
N LEU A 411 -26.58 10.84 7.37
CA LEU A 411 -26.86 9.84 8.42
C LEU A 411 -26.04 8.56 8.28
N ASN A 412 -25.79 8.09 7.05
CA ASN A 412 -25.00 6.89 6.82
C ASN A 412 -23.52 7.06 7.26
N MET A 413 -22.92 8.24 7.03
CA MET A 413 -21.56 8.57 7.42
C MET A 413 -21.49 8.66 8.94
N LEU A 414 -22.48 9.31 9.57
CA LEU A 414 -22.63 9.35 11.03
C LEU A 414 -22.81 7.95 11.63
N ALA A 415 -23.60 7.09 11.00
CA ALA A 415 -23.81 5.71 11.45
C ALA A 415 -22.51 4.91 11.40
N ALA A 416 -21.77 4.96 10.28
CA ALA A 416 -20.47 4.29 10.17
C ALA A 416 -19.45 4.83 11.19
N MET A 417 -19.37 6.15 11.36
CA MET A 417 -18.50 6.77 12.38
C MET A 417 -18.91 6.37 13.80
N GLY A 418 -20.21 6.35 14.09
CA GLY A 418 -20.76 5.97 15.40
C GLY A 418 -20.47 4.52 15.75
N ILE A 419 -20.70 3.58 14.81
CA ILE A 419 -20.37 2.15 15.01
C ILE A 419 -18.86 1.99 15.23
N THR A 420 -18.03 2.65 14.41
CA THR A 420 -16.57 2.54 14.54
C THR A 420 -16.06 3.13 15.85
N SER A 421 -16.63 4.27 16.28
CA SER A 421 -16.36 4.91 17.57
C SER A 421 -16.74 4.00 18.74
N LEU A 422 -17.91 3.37 18.68
CA LEU A 422 -18.37 2.41 19.69
C LEU A 422 -17.42 1.22 19.79
N LEU A 423 -16.98 0.65 18.66
CA LEU A 423 -16.01 -0.45 18.65
C LEU A 423 -14.66 -0.04 19.27
N CYS A 424 -14.18 1.17 18.98
CA CYS A 424 -12.94 1.69 19.57
C CYS A 424 -13.02 1.81 21.10
N ILE A 425 -14.16 2.24 21.63
CA ILE A 425 -14.39 2.36 23.08
C ILE A 425 -14.62 0.98 23.70
N ALA A 426 -15.43 0.13 23.07
CA ALA A 426 -15.77 -1.20 23.57
C ALA A 426 -14.52 -2.08 23.74
N ILE A 427 -13.61 -2.08 22.77
CA ILE A 427 -12.32 -2.79 22.87
C ILE A 427 -11.47 -2.23 24.01
N GLY A 428 -11.46 -0.91 24.19
CA GLY A 428 -10.70 -0.28 25.27
C GLY A 428 -11.24 -0.63 26.64
N VAL A 429 -12.56 -0.51 26.85
CA VAL A 429 -13.23 -0.80 28.12
C VAL A 429 -13.25 -2.30 28.45
N TYR A 430 -13.40 -3.15 27.43
CA TYR A 430 -13.46 -4.61 27.58
C TYR A 430 -12.43 -5.32 26.68
N PRO A 431 -11.14 -5.33 27.07
CA PRO A 431 -10.06 -5.89 26.26
C PRO A 431 -10.21 -7.39 25.93
N ALA A 432 -10.93 -8.13 26.76
CA ALA A 432 -11.21 -9.55 26.56
C ALA A 432 -11.87 -9.84 25.20
N MET A 433 -12.65 -8.89 24.66
CA MET A 433 -13.23 -9.03 23.31
C MET A 433 -12.16 -9.14 22.22
N LEU A 434 -11.06 -8.38 22.36
CA LEU A 434 -9.94 -8.47 21.43
C LEU A 434 -9.08 -9.70 21.74
N TYR A 435 -8.79 -9.98 23.01
CA TYR A 435 -7.92 -11.10 23.39
C TYR A 435 -8.48 -12.46 22.97
N ALA A 436 -9.81 -12.61 22.95
CA ALA A 436 -10.47 -13.83 22.51
C ALA A 436 -10.19 -14.20 21.05
N VAL A 437 -9.85 -13.22 20.20
CA VAL A 437 -9.57 -13.46 18.78
C VAL A 437 -8.08 -13.48 18.45
N LEU A 438 -7.20 -13.05 19.35
CA LEU A 438 -5.75 -12.96 19.09
C LEU A 438 -5.10 -14.31 18.79
N PRO A 439 -4.02 -14.33 17.98
CA PRO A 439 -3.42 -15.59 17.49
C PRO A 439 -2.82 -16.47 18.59
N TYR A 440 -2.31 -15.87 19.68
CA TYR A 440 -1.66 -16.60 20.77
C TYR A 440 -2.35 -16.32 22.10
N GLN A 441 -2.47 -17.33 22.96
CA GLN A 441 -2.96 -17.13 24.32
C GLN A 441 -1.89 -16.45 25.15
N VAL A 442 -2.18 -15.26 25.68
CA VAL A 442 -1.29 -14.49 26.55
C VAL A 442 -2.11 -13.80 27.63
N ASP A 443 -1.74 -14.00 28.89
CA ASP A 443 -2.33 -13.29 30.04
C ASP A 443 -1.69 -11.90 30.18
N PHE A 444 -2.10 -10.99 29.31
CA PHE A 444 -1.59 -9.62 29.32
C PHE A 444 -2.52 -8.67 30.08
N ALA A 445 -2.11 -8.26 31.27
CA ALA A 445 -2.83 -7.27 32.08
C ALA A 445 -2.51 -5.85 31.62
N VAL A 446 -3.36 -5.26 30.76
CA VAL A 446 -3.14 -3.89 30.26
C VAL A 446 -3.38 -2.81 31.31
N TYR A 447 -4.37 -2.99 32.17
CA TYR A 447 -4.77 -1.99 33.17
C TYR A 447 -4.01 -2.13 34.48
N THR A 448 -2.68 -1.97 34.40
CA THR A 448 -1.83 -1.83 35.60
C THR A 448 -1.68 -0.36 35.96
N ALA A 449 -1.51 -0.07 37.26
CA ALA A 449 -1.32 1.30 37.74
C ALA A 449 -0.12 1.98 37.08
N SER A 450 1.00 1.27 36.93
CA SER A 450 2.21 1.78 36.28
C SER A 450 1.94 2.16 34.82
N HIS A 451 1.36 1.26 34.04
CA HIS A 451 1.10 1.51 32.62
C HIS A 451 0.12 2.67 32.39
N VAL A 452 -0.96 2.74 33.17
CA VAL A 452 -1.92 3.85 33.10
C VAL A 452 -1.25 5.17 33.47
N VAL A 453 -0.46 5.21 34.55
CA VAL A 453 0.24 6.43 34.98
C VAL A 453 1.26 6.89 33.93
N THR A 454 2.10 5.99 33.42
CA THR A 454 3.08 6.31 32.38
C THR A 454 2.40 6.88 31.13
N GLN A 455 1.30 6.27 30.70
CA GLN A 455 0.57 6.76 29.54
C GLN A 455 -0.07 8.12 29.78
N LEU A 456 -0.71 8.33 30.94
CA LEU A 456 -1.28 9.63 31.30
C LEU A 456 -0.22 10.72 31.41
N GLN A 457 0.96 10.41 31.96
CA GLN A 457 2.09 11.34 32.00
C GLN A 457 2.56 11.72 30.59
N LEU A 458 2.75 10.73 29.70
CA LEU A 458 3.14 10.96 28.32
C LEU A 458 2.16 11.90 27.60
N LEU A 459 0.86 11.63 27.75
CA LEU A 459 -0.21 12.44 27.16
C LEU A 459 -0.26 13.84 27.79
N ALA A 460 -0.15 13.96 29.11
CA ALA A 460 -0.17 15.25 29.81
C ALA A 460 1.00 16.14 29.40
N PHE A 461 2.23 15.60 29.34
CA PHE A 461 3.41 16.37 28.92
C PHE A 461 3.34 16.78 27.45
N ALA A 462 2.85 15.90 26.57
CA ALA A 462 2.65 16.23 25.15
C ALA A 462 1.56 17.31 24.97
N ALA A 463 0.46 17.25 25.74
CA ALA A 463 -0.58 18.28 25.74
C ALA A 463 -0.08 19.62 26.29
N LEU A 464 0.74 19.58 27.36
CA LEU A 464 1.37 20.75 27.93
C LEU A 464 2.30 21.42 26.91
N ALA A 465 3.16 20.64 26.26
CA ALA A 465 4.07 21.15 25.22
C ALA A 465 3.30 21.82 24.07
N PHE A 466 2.24 21.17 23.56
CA PHE A 466 1.37 21.74 22.53
C PHE A 466 0.72 23.05 22.98
N SER A 467 0.18 23.08 24.20
CA SER A 467 -0.51 24.24 24.77
C SER A 467 0.45 25.43 24.98
N ILE A 468 1.67 25.18 25.43
CA ILE A 468 2.72 26.20 25.56
C ILE A 468 3.09 26.77 24.19
N LEU A 469 3.32 25.92 23.19
CA LEU A 469 3.66 26.36 21.84
C LEU A 469 2.55 27.22 21.20
N LEU A 470 1.28 26.84 21.39
CA LEU A 470 0.14 27.63 20.97
C LEU A 470 0.05 28.97 21.71
N ARG A 471 0.18 28.96 23.04
CA ARG A 471 0.09 30.16 23.88
C ARG A 471 1.17 31.19 23.52
N HIS A 472 2.38 30.75 23.24
CA HIS A 472 3.49 31.62 22.84
C HIS A 472 3.50 31.95 21.34
N ARG A 473 2.53 31.45 20.55
CA ARG A 473 2.46 31.62 19.08
C ARG A 473 3.74 31.17 18.36
N VAL A 474 4.46 30.20 18.94
CA VAL A 474 5.66 29.57 18.36
C VAL A 474 5.28 28.32 17.56
N TYR A 475 4.05 27.84 17.72
CA TYR A 475 3.56 26.70 16.96
C TYR A 475 3.68 26.94 15.45
N PRO A 476 4.24 25.99 14.68
CA PRO A 476 4.36 26.12 13.23
C PRO A 476 3.02 26.51 12.63
N GLN A 477 3.00 27.59 11.85
CA GLN A 477 1.79 28.01 11.16
C GLN A 477 1.51 27.02 10.03
N ASP A 478 0.23 26.73 9.83
CA ASP A 478 -0.26 25.91 8.72
C ASP A 478 -0.15 26.72 7.41
N VAL A 479 1.08 26.83 6.89
CA VAL A 479 1.35 27.54 5.64
C VAL A 479 1.07 26.61 4.47
N PRO A 480 0.41 27.08 3.39
CA PRO A 480 0.29 26.31 2.15
C PRO A 480 1.68 25.97 1.60
N SER A 481 2.11 24.74 1.84
CA SER A 481 3.42 24.24 1.41
C SER A 481 3.27 22.83 0.83
N ILE A 482 4.12 22.50 -0.13
CA ILE A 482 4.24 21.14 -0.67
C ILE A 482 5.45 20.52 0.01
N ASN A 483 5.21 19.54 0.86
CA ASN A 483 6.29 18.84 1.53
C ASN A 483 6.91 17.82 0.57
N LEU A 484 8.20 18.01 0.24
CA LEU A 484 8.98 17.07 -0.56
C LEU A 484 9.87 16.28 0.40
N ASP A 485 9.40 15.10 0.77
CA ASP A 485 10.14 14.12 1.58
C ASP A 485 11.22 13.43 0.70
N SER A 486 11.52 12.15 0.92
CA SER A 486 12.40 11.34 0.07
C SER A 486 11.90 11.25 -1.38
N ASP A 487 10.66 11.68 -1.65
CA ASP A 487 10.07 11.83 -2.98
C ASP A 487 10.90 12.75 -3.89
N TRP A 488 11.73 13.63 -3.33
CA TRP A 488 12.71 14.41 -4.10
C TRP A 488 13.65 13.52 -4.92
N ILE A 489 14.07 12.37 -4.38
CA ILE A 489 14.97 11.41 -5.05
C ILE A 489 14.28 10.87 -6.31
N TYR A 490 13.02 10.46 -6.20
CA TYR A 490 12.26 9.91 -7.31
C TYR A 490 11.84 10.96 -8.33
N ARG A 491 11.49 12.17 -7.87
CA ARG A 491 10.95 13.23 -8.74
C ARG A 491 12.00 14.06 -9.44
N ARG A 492 13.23 14.14 -8.89
CA ARG A 492 14.29 14.99 -9.45
C ARG A 492 15.51 14.21 -9.90
N LEU A 493 15.93 13.23 -9.11
CA LEU A 493 17.14 12.45 -9.39
C LEU A 493 16.90 11.40 -10.48
N LEU A 494 15.77 10.68 -10.42
CA LEU A 494 15.44 9.64 -11.40
C LEU A 494 15.19 10.20 -12.81
N PRO A 495 14.39 11.26 -13.03
CA PRO A 495 14.21 11.85 -14.36
C PRO A 495 15.50 12.42 -14.91
N ALA A 496 16.31 13.09 -14.07
CA ALA A 496 17.62 13.58 -14.49
C ALA A 496 18.54 12.45 -14.97
N PHE A 497 18.56 11.31 -14.26
CA PHE A 497 19.31 10.14 -14.69
C PHE A 497 18.76 9.53 -15.99
N VAL A 498 17.43 9.41 -16.12
CA VAL A 498 16.78 8.89 -17.32
C VAL A 498 17.03 9.80 -18.52
N ASP A 499 17.01 11.11 -18.34
CA ASP A 499 17.29 12.08 -19.40
C ASP A 499 18.75 11.99 -19.85
N VAL A 500 19.70 11.89 -18.92
CA VAL A 500 21.12 11.62 -19.22
C VAL A 500 21.29 10.31 -19.99
N TYR A 501 20.61 9.25 -19.57
CA TYR A 501 20.67 7.95 -20.24
C TYR A 501 20.03 7.99 -21.64
N ARG A 502 18.88 8.64 -21.78
CA ARG A 502 18.16 8.83 -23.06
C ARG A 502 19.00 9.63 -24.04
N ASP A 503 19.67 10.69 -23.58
CA ASP A 503 20.55 11.50 -24.40
C ASP A 503 21.81 10.72 -24.80
N GLY A 504 22.33 9.88 -23.90
CA GLY A 504 23.38 8.89 -24.22
C GLY A 504 22.97 7.92 -25.33
N LEU A 505 21.77 7.33 -25.24
CA LEU A 505 21.21 6.44 -26.27
C LEU A 505 20.99 7.16 -27.60
N ARG A 506 20.45 8.39 -27.58
CA ARG A 506 20.27 9.22 -28.79
C ARG A 506 21.62 9.51 -29.47
N MET A 507 22.64 9.85 -28.69
CA MET A 507 24.00 10.08 -29.19
C MET A 507 24.59 8.82 -29.82
N MET A 508 24.42 7.65 -29.20
CA MET A 508 24.88 6.37 -29.76
C MET A 508 24.15 6.02 -31.05
N ARG A 509 22.83 6.18 -31.10
CA ARG A 509 22.01 5.95 -32.30
C ARG A 509 22.43 6.88 -33.43
N PHE A 510 22.65 8.17 -33.14
CA PHE A 510 23.13 9.14 -34.13
C PHE A 510 24.50 8.75 -34.69
N ARG A 511 25.45 8.37 -33.83
CA ARG A 511 26.79 7.88 -34.25
C ARG A 511 26.70 6.60 -35.08
N ALA A 512 25.81 5.68 -34.74
CA ALA A 512 25.60 4.44 -35.48
C ALA A 512 25.04 4.71 -36.89
N ILE A 513 24.00 5.56 -36.99
CA ILE A 513 23.41 5.97 -38.27
C ILE A 513 24.46 6.70 -39.12
N ALA A 514 25.20 7.65 -38.55
CA ALA A 514 26.26 8.37 -39.27
C ALA A 514 27.35 7.42 -39.81
N ARG A 515 27.80 6.44 -39.01
CA ARG A 515 28.75 5.42 -39.46
C ARG A 515 28.18 4.52 -40.56
N ALA A 516 26.92 4.12 -40.44
CA ALA A 516 26.22 3.34 -41.45
C ALA A 516 26.10 4.13 -42.77
N GLN A 517 25.75 5.41 -42.72
CA GLN A 517 25.67 6.30 -43.87
C GLN A 517 27.03 6.41 -44.58
N VAL A 518 28.12 6.60 -43.82
CA VAL A 518 29.47 6.68 -44.40
C VAL A 518 29.88 5.34 -45.04
N ARG A 519 29.57 4.21 -44.42
CA ARG A 519 29.84 2.88 -44.98
C ARG A 519 29.02 2.63 -46.26
N LEU A 520 27.73 2.98 -46.24
CA LEU A 520 26.84 2.85 -47.38
C LEU A 520 27.31 3.73 -48.55
N ASN A 521 27.67 4.99 -48.29
CA ASN A 521 28.20 5.90 -49.30
C ASN A 521 29.52 5.38 -49.89
N ARG A 522 30.42 4.83 -49.05
CA ARG A 522 31.64 4.17 -49.55
C ARG A 522 31.35 2.93 -50.39
N PHE A 523 30.36 2.13 -50.00
CA PHE A 523 29.95 0.95 -50.73
C PHE A 523 29.34 1.33 -52.09
N ILE A 524 28.40 2.28 -52.12
CA ILE A 524 27.81 2.82 -53.35
C ILE A 524 28.92 3.39 -54.25
N ALA A 525 29.86 4.17 -53.70
CA ALA A 525 30.99 4.69 -54.47
C ALA A 525 31.96 3.59 -54.97
N ALA A 526 32.08 2.46 -54.27
CA ALA A 526 32.85 1.31 -54.73
C ALA A 526 32.14 0.57 -55.87
N VAL A 527 30.82 0.38 -55.76
CA VAL A 527 29.97 -0.24 -56.78
C VAL A 527 29.95 0.63 -58.05
N TYR A 528 29.74 1.95 -57.93
CA TYR A 528 29.78 2.86 -59.07
C TYR A 528 31.14 2.90 -59.77
N ARG A 529 32.25 2.70 -59.03
CA ARG A 529 33.59 2.59 -59.65
C ARG A 529 33.75 1.32 -60.50
N HIS A 530 33.08 0.22 -60.16
CA HIS A 530 33.20 -1.04 -60.89
C HIS A 530 32.14 -1.21 -61.99
N HIS A 531 30.89 -0.81 -61.71
CA HIS A 531 29.71 -1.04 -62.55
C HIS A 531 29.06 0.24 -63.10
N GLY A 532 29.60 1.43 -62.81
CA GLY A 532 29.08 2.68 -63.36
C GLY A 532 29.35 2.84 -64.87
N PRO A 533 28.82 3.90 -65.52
CA PRO A 533 28.95 4.12 -66.97
C PRO A 533 30.39 4.25 -67.49
N GLN A 534 31.34 4.56 -66.60
CA GLN A 534 32.78 4.60 -66.87
C GLN A 534 33.57 3.51 -66.12
N GLY A 535 32.85 2.58 -65.48
CA GLY A 535 33.41 1.52 -64.66
C GLY A 535 34.19 0.50 -65.49
N VAL A 536 35.13 -0.20 -64.84
CA VAL A 536 36.05 -1.15 -65.50
C VAL A 536 35.31 -2.20 -66.34
N LEU A 537 34.10 -2.60 -65.93
CA LEU A 537 33.25 -3.58 -66.61
C LEU A 537 32.31 -2.99 -67.68
N ALA A 538 32.14 -1.66 -67.72
CA ALA A 538 31.27 -0.98 -68.68
C ALA A 538 32.02 -0.53 -69.96
N ARG A 539 33.35 -0.69 -70.01
CA ARG A 539 34.11 -0.47 -71.25
C ARG A 539 33.68 -1.51 -72.27
N THR A 540 33.25 -1.08 -73.46
CA THR A 540 32.94 -1.98 -74.57
C THR A 540 34.21 -2.70 -75.02
N TRP A 541 34.29 -4.01 -74.80
CA TRP A 541 35.43 -4.83 -75.23
C TRP A 541 35.40 -4.97 -76.76
N PRO A 542 36.55 -4.84 -77.47
CA PRO A 542 36.59 -5.00 -78.92
C PRO A 542 36.12 -6.39 -79.33
N VAL A 543 35.33 -6.50 -80.41
CA VAL A 543 34.68 -7.74 -80.89
C VAL A 543 35.64 -8.94 -81.02
N GLY A 544 36.93 -8.71 -81.29
CA GLY A 544 37.94 -9.78 -81.33
C GLY A 544 38.18 -10.47 -79.99
N SER A 545 38.01 -9.77 -78.87
CA SER A 545 38.24 -10.33 -77.53
C SER A 545 37.07 -11.20 -77.03
N THR A 546 35.84 -10.89 -77.43
CA THR A 546 34.67 -11.74 -77.16
C THR A 546 34.74 -13.05 -77.94
N VAL A 547 35.20 -13.02 -79.20
CA VAL A 547 35.42 -14.26 -79.99
C VAL A 547 36.49 -15.14 -79.36
N LEU A 548 37.59 -14.56 -78.84
CA LEU A 548 38.63 -15.31 -78.14
C LEU A 548 38.08 -16.02 -76.89
N TRP A 549 37.28 -15.33 -76.08
CA TRP A 549 36.68 -15.91 -74.87
C TRP A 549 35.65 -17.00 -75.18
N VAL A 550 34.86 -16.84 -76.24
CA VAL A 550 33.96 -17.90 -76.72
C VAL A 550 34.75 -19.11 -77.19
N ALA A 551 35.86 -18.92 -77.91
CA ALA A 551 36.73 -20.02 -78.32
C ALA A 551 37.38 -20.73 -77.12
N VAL A 552 37.83 -19.99 -76.10
CA VAL A 552 38.38 -20.55 -74.85
C VAL A 552 37.31 -21.34 -74.10
N LEU A 553 36.10 -20.78 -73.94
CA LEU A 553 34.98 -21.47 -73.30
C LEU A 553 34.61 -22.75 -74.04
N LEU A 554 34.52 -22.70 -75.38
CA LEU A 554 34.27 -23.87 -76.22
C LEU A 554 35.35 -24.93 -76.06
N CYS A 555 36.63 -24.54 -76.06
CA CYS A 555 37.76 -25.44 -75.78
C CYS A 555 37.65 -26.08 -74.39
N VAL A 556 37.33 -25.30 -73.36
CA VAL A 556 37.15 -25.81 -72.00
C VAL A 556 35.98 -26.79 -71.94
N THR A 557 34.84 -26.50 -72.55
CA THR A 557 33.72 -27.46 -72.63
C THR A 557 34.08 -28.71 -73.44
N LEU A 558 34.86 -28.60 -74.51
CA LEU A 558 35.35 -29.76 -75.27
C LEU A 558 36.29 -30.62 -74.42
N VAL A 559 37.18 -30.00 -73.65
CA VAL A 559 38.06 -30.70 -72.71
C VAL A 559 37.25 -31.38 -71.61
N PHE A 560 36.23 -30.73 -71.04
CA PHE A 560 35.34 -31.36 -70.06
C PHE A 560 34.51 -32.50 -70.67
N TYR A 561 34.05 -32.37 -71.92
CA TYR A 561 33.28 -33.41 -72.60
C TYR A 561 34.10 -34.68 -72.91
N TYR A 562 35.42 -34.57 -73.07
CA TYR A 562 36.31 -35.71 -73.29
C TYR A 562 36.92 -36.28 -71.99
N ILE A 563 36.64 -35.66 -70.83
CA ILE A 563 37.13 -36.09 -69.51
C ILE A 563 36.00 -36.74 -68.67
N GLU A 564 34.74 -36.65 -69.08
CA GLU A 564 33.63 -37.55 -68.68
C GLU A 564 33.44 -38.67 -69.70
#